data_AF-A0A2H9N955-F1
#
_entry.id   AF-A0A2H9N955-F1
#
_cell.length_a   1.000
_cell.length_b   1.000
_cell.length_c   1.000
_cell.angle_alpha   90.00
_cell.angle_beta   90.00
_cell.angle_gamma   90.00
#
_symmetry.space_group_name_H-M   'P 1'
#
loop_
_entity.id
_entity.type
_entity.pdbx_description
1 polymer ?
#
loop_
_entity_poly.entity_id
_entity_poly.type
_entity_poly.pdbx_seq_one_letter_code
_entity_poly.pdbx_strand_id
1 'polypeptide(L)'
;FHFTPRPKPIKGIHSLGGFISYVIGRMLRLKRRATPIAVAGCQISAEKALEIGEVANRARGFGAGRTVWDMAEKFKVELTEVSWEMLETVKHKPIVIVRSKR
;
A
#
# COMPACT_ATOMS: atom_id res chain seq x y z
N PHE A 1 -3.09 5.34 -17.94
CA PHE A 1 -1.67 4.94 -17.87
C PHE A 1 -1.29 4.77 -16.41
N HIS A 2 -0.79 3.60 -16.01
CA HIS A 2 -0.38 3.32 -14.64
C HIS A 2 1.09 2.99 -14.61
N PHE A 3 1.84 3.59 -13.70
CA PHE A 3 3.24 3.28 -13.53
C PHE A 3 3.60 3.13 -12.06
N THR A 4 4.69 2.43 -11.79
CA THR A 4 5.18 2.18 -10.45
C THR A 4 6.71 2.13 -10.43
N PRO A 5 7.35 2.59 -9.34
CA PRO A 5 8.78 2.39 -9.13
C PRO A 5 9.12 0.93 -8.76
N ARG A 6 8.12 0.10 -8.41
CA ARG A 6 8.32 -1.28 -7.94
C ARG A 6 8.53 -2.24 -9.12
N PRO A 7 9.54 -3.12 -9.07
CA PRO A 7 9.74 -4.12 -10.11
C PRO A 7 8.61 -5.16 -10.15
N LYS A 8 8.36 -5.72 -11.33
CA LYS A 8 7.43 -6.83 -11.58
C LYS A 8 5.97 -6.58 -11.11
N PRO A 9 5.30 -5.49 -11.52
CA PRO A 9 3.88 -5.36 -11.29
C PRO A 9 3.09 -6.29 -12.22
N ILE A 10 1.78 -6.41 -11.97
CA ILE A 10 0.89 -7.15 -12.88
C ILE A 10 0.84 -6.51 -14.27
N LYS A 11 0.43 -7.30 -15.27
CA LYS A 11 0.25 -6.84 -16.65
C LYS A 11 -0.69 -5.64 -16.71
N GLY A 12 -0.31 -4.59 -17.45
CA GLY A 12 -1.06 -3.33 -17.55
C GLY A 12 -0.61 -2.23 -16.59
N ILE A 13 0.41 -2.47 -15.76
CA ILE A 13 1.12 -1.45 -14.99
C ILE A 13 2.58 -1.39 -15.47
N HIS A 14 3.06 -0.20 -15.80
CA HIS A 14 4.40 0.02 -16.29
C HIS A 14 5.40 0.18 -15.14
N SER A 15 6.41 -0.66 -15.09
CA SER A 15 7.55 -0.48 -14.17
C SER A 15 8.70 0.13 -14.95
N LEU A 16 8.94 1.42 -14.76
CA LEU A 16 10.04 2.18 -15.38
C LEU A 16 10.69 3.05 -14.30
N GLY A 17 11.97 3.40 -14.48
CA GLY A 17 12.58 4.56 -13.81
C GLY A 17 12.87 4.43 -12.32
N GLY A 18 12.37 3.39 -11.64
CA GLY A 18 12.66 3.10 -10.23
C GLY A 18 12.49 4.35 -9.35
N PHE A 19 13.57 4.77 -8.70
CA PHE A 19 13.59 5.98 -7.86
C PHE A 19 13.09 7.24 -8.59
N ILE A 20 13.43 7.44 -9.86
CA ILE A 20 13.01 8.62 -10.64
C ILE A 20 11.49 8.66 -10.76
N SER A 21 10.84 7.53 -11.01
CA SER A 21 9.38 7.46 -11.07
C SER A 21 8.71 7.74 -9.72
N TYR A 22 9.36 7.40 -8.61
CA TYR A 22 8.88 7.80 -7.28
C TYR A 22 8.95 9.33 -7.11
N VAL A 23 10.08 9.94 -7.42
CA VAL A 23 10.29 11.39 -7.29
C VAL A 23 9.30 12.17 -8.16
N ILE A 24 9.20 11.83 -9.45
CA ILE A 24 8.26 12.48 -10.38
C ILE A 24 6.82 12.34 -9.89
N GLY A 25 6.43 11.14 -9.45
CA GLY A 25 5.09 10.91 -8.91
C GLY A 25 4.77 11.77 -7.69
N ARG A 26 5.75 11.98 -6.81
CA ARG A 26 5.63 12.86 -5.64
C ARG A 26 5.57 14.34 -6.04
N MET A 27 6.47 14.78 -6.91
CA MET A 27 6.54 16.18 -7.38
C MET A 27 5.24 16.61 -8.07
N LEU A 28 4.71 15.76 -8.95
CA LEU A 28 3.47 16.03 -9.70
C LEU A 28 2.20 15.71 -8.90
N ARG A 29 2.32 15.32 -7.62
CA ARG A 29 1.20 14.95 -6.73
C ARG A 29 0.22 13.95 -7.37
N LEU A 30 0.76 12.98 -8.11
CA LEU A 30 -0.07 12.00 -8.81
C LEU A 30 -0.84 11.12 -7.82
N LYS A 31 -2.00 10.63 -8.26
CA LYS A 31 -2.88 9.80 -7.43
C LYS A 31 -2.18 8.50 -7.05
N ARG A 32 -1.84 8.36 -5.76
CA ARG A 32 -1.27 7.15 -5.19
C ARG A 32 -2.35 6.08 -4.99
N ARG A 33 -2.03 4.84 -5.36
CA ARG A 33 -2.86 3.64 -5.12
C ARG A 33 -1.98 2.48 -4.66
N ALA A 34 -2.55 1.54 -3.92
CA ALA A 34 -1.87 0.28 -3.61
C ALA A 34 -1.51 -0.47 -4.90
N THR A 35 -0.22 -0.72 -5.16
CA THR A 35 0.23 -1.42 -6.38
C THR A 35 0.05 -2.94 -6.23
N PRO A 36 -0.84 -3.59 -7.01
CA PRO A 36 -0.95 -5.04 -7.02
C PRO A 36 0.29 -5.68 -7.66
N ILE A 37 0.88 -6.65 -6.95
CA ILE A 37 2.09 -7.35 -7.39
C ILE A 37 1.79 -8.69 -8.06
N ALA A 38 0.62 -9.27 -7.77
CA ALA A 38 0.19 -10.55 -8.32
C ALA A 38 -1.34 -10.64 -8.33
N VAL A 39 -1.86 -11.39 -9.29
CA VAL A 39 -3.25 -11.87 -9.36
C VAL A 39 -3.18 -13.35 -9.67
N ALA A 40 -3.96 -14.17 -8.96
CA ALA A 40 -4.04 -15.60 -9.17
C ALA A 40 -5.51 -16.06 -9.23
N GLY A 41 -5.76 -17.17 -9.93
CA GLY A 41 -7.09 -17.81 -10.00
C GLY A 41 -8.12 -17.11 -10.91
N CYS A 42 -7.80 -15.96 -11.50
CA CYS A 42 -8.65 -15.27 -12.46
C CYS A 42 -7.85 -14.29 -13.33
N GLN A 43 -8.46 -13.83 -14.42
CA GLN A 43 -7.95 -12.71 -15.20
C GLN A 43 -8.75 -11.45 -14.83
N ILE A 44 -8.05 -10.40 -14.38
CA ILE A 44 -8.65 -9.09 -14.11
C ILE A 44 -7.80 -7.99 -14.75
N SER A 45 -8.44 -6.88 -15.10
CA SER A 45 -7.74 -5.72 -15.63
C SER A 45 -6.90 -5.04 -14.55
N ALA A 46 -5.82 -4.35 -14.96
CA ALA A 46 -5.00 -3.56 -14.05
C ALA A 46 -5.82 -2.51 -13.29
N GLU A 47 -6.80 -1.88 -13.95
CA GLU A 47 -7.69 -0.91 -13.32
C GLU A 47 -8.50 -1.55 -12.19
N LYS A 48 -9.10 -2.73 -12.44
CA LYS A 48 -9.91 -3.42 -11.44
C LYS A 48 -9.06 -3.90 -10.26
N ALA A 49 -7.85 -4.40 -10.54
CA ALA A 49 -6.91 -4.80 -9.50
C ALA A 49 -6.47 -3.62 -8.62
N LEU A 50 -6.21 -2.45 -9.23
CA LEU A 50 -5.89 -1.22 -8.51
C LEU A 50 -7.06 -0.73 -7.65
N GLU A 51 -8.29 -0.80 -8.16
CA GLU A 51 -9.50 -0.45 -7.41
C GLU A 51 -9.68 -1.36 -6.18
N ILE A 52 -9.62 -2.68 -6.37
CA ILE A 52 -9.74 -3.66 -5.28
C ILE A 52 -8.65 -3.45 -4.25
N GLY A 53 -7.39 -3.32 -4.68
CA GLY A 53 -6.25 -3.11 -3.80
C GLY A 53 -6.38 -1.83 -2.98
N GLU A 54 -6.88 -0.77 -3.58
CA GLU A 54 -7.09 0.51 -2.92
C GLU A 54 -8.23 0.46 -1.89
N VAL A 55 -9.37 -0.14 -2.23
CA VAL A 55 -10.48 -0.37 -1.27
C VAL A 55 -10.01 -1.24 -0.11
N ALA A 56 -9.29 -2.33 -0.40
CA ALA A 56 -8.77 -3.23 0.61
C ALA A 56 -7.78 -2.52 1.55
N ASN A 57 -6.86 -1.73 0.99
CA ASN A 57 -5.88 -0.97 1.77
C ASN A 57 -6.55 0.06 2.71
N ARG A 58 -7.58 0.76 2.24
CA ARG A 58 -8.36 1.68 3.07
C ARG A 58 -9.10 0.96 4.20
N ALA A 59 -9.75 -0.17 3.91
CA ALA A 59 -10.48 -0.95 4.90
C ALA A 59 -9.58 -1.57 5.97
N ARG A 60 -8.37 -2.00 5.57
CA ARG A 60 -7.32 -2.49 6.49
C ARG A 60 -6.93 -1.41 7.50
N GLY A 61 -6.79 -0.18 7.02
CA GLY A 61 -6.20 0.92 7.78
C GLY A 61 -4.69 0.77 7.94
N PHE A 62 -4.09 1.65 8.74
CA PHE A 62 -2.63 1.78 8.85
C PHE A 62 -2.09 1.33 10.22
N GLY A 63 -2.91 0.74 11.09
CA GLY A 63 -2.45 0.23 12.39
C GLY A 63 -1.77 1.32 13.23
N ALA A 64 -0.46 1.22 13.41
CA ALA A 64 0.35 2.19 14.14
C ALA A 64 0.79 3.41 13.30
N GLY A 65 0.49 3.45 12.01
CA GLY A 65 0.91 4.54 11.12
C GLY A 65 1.41 4.02 9.77
N ARG A 66 1.73 4.93 8.84
CA ARG A 66 2.27 4.58 7.52
C ARG A 66 3.79 4.53 7.49
N THR A 67 4.44 5.16 8.47
CA THR A 67 5.89 5.25 8.59
C THR A 67 6.32 4.97 10.03
N VAL A 68 7.61 4.71 10.23
CA VAL A 68 8.19 4.58 11.57
C VAL A 68 8.03 5.85 12.42
N TRP A 69 7.94 7.02 11.78
CA TRP A 69 7.67 8.29 12.46
C TRP A 69 6.24 8.36 12.97
N ASP A 70 5.27 8.00 12.13
CA ASP A 70 3.86 7.91 12.53
C ASP A 70 3.69 6.94 13.72
N MET A 71 4.48 5.86 13.76
CA MET A 71 4.49 4.88 14.86
C MET A 71 5.00 5.50 16.15
N ALA A 72 6.16 6.15 16.10
CA ALA A 72 6.77 6.84 17.24
C ALA A 72 5.82 7.92 17.79
N GLU A 73 5.23 8.75 16.92
CA GLU A 73 4.23 9.76 17.28
C GLU A 73 3.01 9.15 17.95
N LYS A 74 2.49 8.04 17.42
CA LYS A 74 1.32 7.36 18.00
C LYS A 74 1.59 6.83 19.40
N PHE A 75 2.77 6.25 19.63
CA PHE A 75 3.16 5.73 20.94
C PHE A 75 3.72 6.79 21.88
N LYS A 76 3.97 8.01 21.38
CA LYS A 76 4.57 9.13 22.11
C LYS A 76 5.95 8.80 22.66
N VAL A 77 6.77 8.18 21.83
CA VAL A 77 8.15 7.78 22.14
C VAL A 77 9.09 8.23 21.03
N GLU A 78 10.39 8.21 21.30
CA GLU A 78 11.38 8.48 20.27
C GLU A 78 11.46 7.32 19.26
N LEU A 79 12.03 7.59 18.08
CA LEU A 79 12.05 6.63 16.95
C LEU A 79 12.61 5.25 17.32
N THR A 80 13.62 5.22 18.20
CA THR A 80 14.34 4.02 18.61
C THR A 80 13.70 3.29 19.80
N GLU A 81 12.62 3.84 20.36
CA GLU A 81 11.99 3.35 21.59
C GLU A 81 10.71 2.54 21.33
N VAL A 82 10.32 2.36 20.06
CA VAL A 82 9.18 1.51 19.71
C VAL A 82 9.52 0.04 19.99
N SER A 83 8.84 -0.54 20.98
CA SER A 83 9.09 -1.92 21.43
C SER A 83 8.11 -2.94 20.82
N TRP A 84 8.41 -4.23 20.96
CA TRP A 84 7.52 -5.31 20.50
C TRP A 84 6.19 -5.31 21.25
N GLU A 85 6.22 -5.08 22.56
CA GLU A 85 5.03 -5.01 23.41
C GLU A 85 4.08 -3.92 22.93
N MET A 86 4.61 -2.77 22.48
CA MET A 86 3.80 -1.71 21.87
C MET A 86 3.15 -2.16 20.57
N LEU A 87 3.90 -2.86 19.70
CA LEU A 87 3.37 -3.36 18.42
C LEU A 87 2.29 -4.43 18.61
N GLU A 88 2.39 -5.26 19.63
CA GLU A 88 1.39 -6.27 19.96
C GLU A 88 0.03 -5.67 20.35
N THR A 89 0.00 -4.45 20.87
CA THR A 89 -1.26 -3.73 21.14
C THR A 89 -2.01 -3.31 19.87
N VAL A 90 -1.34 -3.32 18.71
CA VAL A 90 -1.90 -2.84 17.46
C VAL A 90 -2.69 -3.96 16.80
N LYS A 91 -4.01 -3.74 16.63
CA LYS A 91 -4.87 -4.70 15.92
C LYS A 91 -4.36 -4.98 14.50
N HIS A 92 -3.82 -6.18 14.30
CA HIS A 92 -3.35 -6.64 13.00
C HIS A 92 -4.49 -7.16 12.13
N LYS A 93 -4.53 -6.74 10.86
CA LYS A 93 -5.53 -7.15 9.86
C LYS A 93 -4.83 -7.59 8.57
N PRO A 94 -4.27 -8.81 8.51
CA PRO A 94 -3.41 -9.23 7.40
C PRO A 94 -4.18 -9.44 6.09
N ILE A 95 -5.43 -9.87 6.18
CA ILE A 95 -6.27 -10.26 5.04
C ILE A 95 -7.50 -9.37 5.00
N VAL A 96 -7.88 -8.94 3.79
CA VAL A 96 -9.10 -8.18 3.54
C VAL A 96 -9.88 -8.88 2.44
N ILE A 97 -11.16 -9.15 2.71
CA ILE A 97 -12.07 -9.76 1.75
C ILE A 97 -12.90 -8.65 1.10
N VAL A 98 -12.81 -8.52 -0.21
CA VAL A 98 -13.60 -7.56 -0.99
C VAL A 98 -14.71 -8.32 -1.71
N ARG A 99 -15.97 -7.93 -1.46
CA ARG A 99 -17.14 -8.50 -2.12
C ARG A 99 -17.72 -7.45 -3.06
N SER A 100 -17.91 -7.81 -4.34
CA SER A 100 -18.69 -6.97 -5.25
C SER A 100 -20.14 -6.97 -4.81
N LYS A 101 -20.81 -5.81 -4.89
CA LYS A 101 -22.28 -5.81 -4.86
C LYS A 101 -22.78 -6.59 -6.09
N ARG A 102 -23.79 -7.43 -5.87
CA ARG A 102 -24.51 -8.12 -6.93
C ARG A 102 -25.37 -7.11 -7.68
#